data_AF-A0A7V7QNV8-F1
#
_entry.id   AF-A0A7V7QNV8-F1
#
_cell.length_a   1.000
_cell.length_b   1.000
_cell.length_c   1.000
_cell.angle_alpha   90.00
_cell.angle_beta   90.00
_cell.angle_gamma   90.00
#
_symmetry.space_group_name_H-M   'P 1'
#
loop_
_entity.id
_entity.type
_entity.pdbx_description
1 polymer ?
#
loop_
_entity_poly.entity_id
_entity_poly.type
_entity_poly.pdbx_seq_one_letter_code
_entity_poly.pdbx_strand_id
1 'polypeptide(L)' 'MENVIALKIKIEEARRQLNSFVANNMDEKGTYEKSVELDRLIEEYINLVEPQKNAFSR' A
#
# COMPACT_ATOMS: atom_id res chain seq x y z
N MET A 1 16.88 -3.92 2.59
CA MET A 1 15.83 -4.97 2.60
C MET A 1 14.82 -4.74 3.73
N GLU A 2 15.28 -4.29 4.91
CA GLU A 2 14.43 -3.92 6.07
C GLU A 2 13.32 -2.89 5.75
N ASN A 3 13.64 -1.83 5.00
CA ASN A 3 12.64 -0.82 4.57
C ASN A 3 11.51 -1.40 3.70
N VAL A 4 11.81 -2.39 2.86
CA VAL A 4 10.80 -3.03 1.99
C VAL A 4 9.85 -3.91 2.80
N ILE A 5 10.37 -4.60 3.83
CA ILE A 5 9.56 -5.41 4.74
C ILE A 5 8.65 -4.52 5.58
N ALA A 6 9.18 -3.44 6.15
CA ALA A 6 8.39 -2.48 6.91
C ALA A 6 7.25 -1.87 6.07
N LEU A 7 7.53 -1.54 4.80
CA LEU A 7 6.53 -1.00 3.89
C LEU A 7 5.44 -2.02 3.54
N LYS A 8 5.80 -3.30 3.32
CA LYS A 8 4.80 -4.38 3.15
C LYS A 8 3.86 -4.50 4.35
N ILE A 9 4.39 -4.41 5.57
CA ILE A 9 3.58 -4.47 6.79
C ILE A 9 2.58 -3.32 6.82
N LYS A 10 3.02 -2.09 6.50
CA LYS A 10 2.16 -0.91 6.44
C LYS A 10 1.06 -1.03 5.38
N ILE A 11 1.38 -1.56 4.19
CA ILE A 11 0.38 -1.81 3.13
C ILE A 11 -0.71 -2.78 3.63
N GLU A 12 -0.31 -3.88 4.26
CA GLU A 12 -1.27 -4.86 4.78
C GLU A 12 -2.14 -4.28 5.91
N GLU A 13 -1.57 -3.43 6.76
CA GLU A 13 -2.32 -2.73 7.81
C GLU A 13 -3.33 -1.75 7.21
N ALA A 14 -2.89 -0.88 6.29
CA ALA A 14 -3.77 0.07 5.60
C ALA A 14 -4.92 -0.65 4.85
N ARG A 15 -4.63 -1.79 4.21
CA ARG A 15 -5.65 -2.63 3.56
C ARG A 15 -6.68 -3.15 4.56
N ARG A 16 -6.25 -3.65 5.72
CA ARG A 16 -7.18 -4.13 6.77
C ARG A 16 -8.05 -3.00 7.31
N GLN A 17 -7.45 -1.83 7.53
CA GLN A 17 -8.18 -0.65 7.99
C GLN A 17 -9.21 -0.17 6.96
N LEU A 18 -8.86 -0.12 5.68
CA LEU A 18 -9.79 0.20 4.59
C LEU A 18 -10.94 -0.81 4.54
N ASN A 19 -10.66 -2.11 4.55
CA ASN A 19 -11.70 -3.14 4.51
C ASN A 19 -12.65 -3.04 5.70
N SER A 20 -12.12 -2.81 6.91
CA SER A 20 -12.93 -2.60 8.11
C SER A 20 -13.76 -1.32 8.01
N PHE A 21 -13.18 -0.24 7.47
CA PHE A 21 -13.89 1.03 7.28
C PHE A 21 -15.07 0.88 6.31
N VAL A 22 -14.85 0.24 5.16
CA VAL A 22 -15.89 -0.03 4.16
C VAL A 22 -17.02 -0.87 4.75
N ALA A 23 -16.66 -1.93 5.50
CA ALA A 23 -17.64 -2.81 6.12
C ALA A 23 -18.51 -2.11 7.18
N ASN A 24 -17.98 -1.09 7.87
CA ASN A 24 -18.64 -0.47 9.01
C ASN A 24 -19.34 0.86 8.71
N ASN A 25 -18.81 1.67 7.77
CA ASN A 25 -19.28 3.06 7.60
C ASN A 25 -20.03 3.31 6.28
N MET A 26 -19.86 2.46 5.25
CA MET A 26 -20.39 2.67 3.89
C MET A 26 -20.24 4.12 3.35
N ASP A 27 -19.27 4.86 3.87
CA ASP A 27 -19.00 6.25 3.50
C ASP A 27 -18.08 6.26 2.27
N GLU A 28 -18.62 6.69 1.14
CA GLU A 28 -17.91 6.70 -0.15
C GLU A 28 -16.66 7.60 -0.09
N LYS A 29 -16.79 8.78 0.55
CA LYS A 29 -15.69 9.75 0.62
C LYS A 29 -14.52 9.22 1.45
N GLY A 30 -14.78 8.76 2.67
CA GLY A 30 -13.75 8.21 3.55
C GLY A 30 -13.15 6.90 3.00
N THR A 31 -13.95 6.12 2.26
CA THR A 31 -13.45 4.94 1.53
C THR A 31 -12.44 5.35 0.47
N TYR A 32 -12.75 6.39 -0.32
CA TYR A 32 -11.85 6.93 -1.34
C TYR A 32 -10.57 7.50 -0.73
N GLU A 33 -10.67 8.29 0.34
CA GLU A 33 -9.48 8.86 1.00
C GLU A 33 -8.53 7.77 1.51
N LYS A 34 -9.07 6.71 2.11
CA LYS A 34 -8.29 5.56 2.57
C LYS A 34 -7.74 4.70 1.43
N SER A 35 -8.45 4.59 0.30
CA SER A 35 -7.92 3.88 -0.87
C SER A 35 -6.74 4.63 -1.48
N VAL A 36 -6.81 5.97 -1.56
CA VAL A 36 -5.69 6.80 -2.03
C VAL A 36 -4.45 6.66 -1.13
N GLU A 37 -4.64 6.56 0.19
CA GLU A 37 -3.54 6.29 1.11
C GLU A 37 -2.87 4.94 0.84
N LEU A 38 -3.68 3.89 0.63
CA LEU A 38 -3.18 2.56 0.28
C LEU A 38 -2.43 2.56 -1.06
N ASP A 39 -2.96 3.25 -2.07
CA ASP A 39 -2.32 3.36 -3.39
C ASP A 39 -0.94 4.01 -3.31
N ARG A 40 -0.79 5.09 -2.52
CA ARG A 40 0.50 5.75 -2.31
C ARG A 40 1.55 4.81 -1.69
N LEU A 41 1.15 3.98 -0.72
CA LEU A 41 2.05 3.00 -0.11
C LEU A 41 2.47 1.91 -1.11
N ILE A 42 1.54 1.49 -1.99
CA ILE A 42 1.82 0.53 -3.06
C ILE A 42 2.78 1.13 -4.09
N GLU A 43 2.56 2.38 -4.51
CA GLU A 43 3.47 3.09 -5.42
C GLU A 43 4.88 3.23 -4.83
N GLU A 44 5.00 3.59 -3.55
CA GLU A 44 6.29 3.61 -2.84
C GLU A 44 6.97 2.24 -2.88
N TYR A 45 6.19 1.17 -2.68
CA TYR A 45 6.71 -0.20 -2.72
C TYR A 45 7.20 -0.59 -4.13
N ILE A 46 6.43 -0.27 -5.16
CA ILE A 46 6.80 -0.48 -6.56
C ILE A 46 8.11 0.25 -6.86
N ASN A 47 8.19 1.54 -6.51
CA ASN A 47 9.37 2.38 -6.74
C ASN A 47 10.63 1.87 -6.01
N LEU A 48 10.49 1.19 -4.86
CA LEU A 48 11.62 0.60 -4.15
C LEU A 48 12.07 -0.75 -4.72
N VAL A 49 11.18 -1.49 -5.38
CA VAL A 49 11.41 -2.87 -5.88
C VAL A 49 11.71 -2.91 -7.38
N GLU A 50 11.10 -2.06 -8.19
CA GLU A 50 11.35 -1.99 -9.65
C GLU A 50 12.79 -1.66 -10.04
N PRO A 51 13.51 -0.72 -9.39
CA PRO A 51 14.91 -0.47 -9.68
C PRO A 51 15.78 -1.71 -9.45
N GLN A 52 15.41 -2.56 -8.49
CA GLN A 52 16.13 -3.80 -8.19
C GLN A 52 15.88 -4.87 -9.26
N LYS A 53 14.64 -5.01 -9.78
CA LYS A 53 14.35 -5.95 -10.88
C LYS A 53 15.17 -5.67 -12.15
N ASN A 54 15.36 -4.40 -12.49
CA ASN A 54 16.16 -4.01 -13.66
C ASN A 54 17.67 -4.20 -13.44
N ALA A 55 18.16 -4.20 -12.20
CA ALA A 55 19.57 -4.42 -11.88
C ALA A 55 20.00 -5.90 -11.98
N PHE A 56 19.08 -6.85 -11.80
CA PHE A 56 19.34 -8.30 -11.90
C PHE A 56 18.97 -8.90 -13.27
N SER A 57 18.52 -8.08 -14.23
CA SER A 57 18.10 -8.51 -15.58
C SER A 57 19.15 -8.19 -16.67
N ARG A 58 20.42 -7.97 -16.31
CA ARG A 58 21.55 -7.77 -17.24
C ARG A 58 22.58 -8.89 -17.10
#